data_AF-A0A7S1K1N7-F1
#
_entry.id   AF-A0A7S1K1N7-F1
#
_cell.length_a   1.000
_cell.length_b   1.000
_cell.length_c   1.000
_cell.angle_alpha   90.00
_cell.angle_beta   90.00
_cell.angle_gamma   90.00
#
_symmetry.space_group_name_H-M   'P 1'
#
loop_
_entity.id
_entity.type
_entity.pdbx_description
1 polymer ?
#
loop_
_entity_poly.entity_id
_entity_poly.type
_entity_poly.pdbx_seq_one_letter_code
_entity_poly.pdbx_strand_id
1 'polypeptide(L)'
;LALQIPRRSPRLSLSLLFLLSVSSSSSSDSTNRNLFALSSSLVLLPLVHTMAAAWSALMLMVMFLCVAWDHVEARRAQQPVQVRRMQSRPIVTSLSMSEQEGLLGLLNATELDTRYRTSVDGTSYWDLLGYASGLGPVVLVIRKDQYLFGAYISEGIQMPDGPTDSHRYDSDVLWFSLAGHFDEPTKIEIPQENQGVTVAGREGNADESANVLIGGALWLGWGNYPRGPSSDIRSCFQVSDSEYVPEGYTRVREELTGSVYLGGYVEVLHVVQ
;
A
#
# COMPACT_ATOMS: atom_id res chain seq x y z
N LEU A 1 -37.11 -5.16 17.17
CA LEU A 1 -36.36 -6.39 17.44
C LEU A 1 -34.90 -6.02 17.63
N ALA A 2 -34.37 -6.21 18.83
CA ALA A 2 -32.99 -5.92 19.18
C ALA A 2 -32.09 -7.12 18.83
N LEU A 3 -30.98 -6.89 18.13
CA LEU A 3 -29.96 -7.88 17.84
C LEU A 3 -28.76 -7.65 18.76
N GLN A 4 -28.63 -8.52 19.76
CA GLN A 4 -27.48 -8.62 20.67
C GLN A 4 -26.32 -9.33 19.95
N ILE A 5 -25.16 -8.68 19.87
CA ILE A 5 -23.91 -9.29 19.41
C ILE A 5 -23.02 -9.56 20.65
N PRO A 6 -22.51 -10.78 20.86
CA PRO A 6 -21.68 -11.08 22.01
C PRO A 6 -20.23 -10.64 21.77
N ARG A 7 -19.70 -9.81 22.68
CA ARG A 7 -18.26 -9.53 22.80
C ARG A 7 -17.56 -10.75 23.40
N ARG A 8 -16.76 -11.47 22.61
CA ARG A 8 -15.75 -12.41 23.13
C ARG A 8 -14.42 -11.71 23.28
N SER A 9 -13.98 -11.54 24.52
CA SER A 9 -12.62 -11.16 24.90
C SER A 9 -11.67 -12.37 24.77
N PRO A 10 -10.44 -12.20 24.26
CA PRO A 10 -9.45 -13.27 24.27
C PRO A 10 -8.88 -13.43 25.70
N ARG A 11 -8.99 -14.64 26.24
CA ARG A 11 -8.24 -15.07 27.43
C ARG A 11 -6.87 -15.54 26.97
N LEU A 12 -5.83 -14.76 27.22
CA LEU A 12 -4.44 -15.22 27.14
C LEU A 12 -4.13 -16.04 28.40
N SER A 13 -4.02 -17.36 28.24
CA SER A 13 -3.55 -18.28 29.27
C SER A 13 -2.03 -18.39 29.17
N LEU A 14 -1.29 -17.66 30.01
CA LEU A 14 0.13 -17.91 30.22
C LEU A 14 0.29 -19.06 31.21
N SER A 15 0.56 -20.26 30.71
CA SER A 15 1.03 -21.40 31.51
C SER A 15 2.57 -21.45 31.41
N LEU A 16 3.25 -20.87 32.39
CA LEU A 16 4.71 -20.92 32.50
C LEU A 16 5.09 -22.10 33.42
N LEU A 17 5.39 -23.27 32.82
CA LEU A 17 5.94 -24.42 33.54
C LEU A 17 7.48 -24.29 33.61
N PHE A 18 8.00 -23.98 34.79
CA PHE A 18 9.43 -24.12 35.10
C PHE A 18 9.68 -25.53 35.66
N LEU A 19 10.31 -26.39 34.86
CA LEU A 19 10.88 -27.66 35.34
C LEU A 19 12.38 -27.46 35.57
N LEU A 20 12.77 -27.25 36.83
CA LEU A 20 14.16 -27.43 37.26
C LEU A 20 14.39 -28.91 37.51
N SER A 21 14.98 -29.61 36.54
CA SER A 21 15.45 -30.98 36.70
C SER A 21 16.82 -30.97 37.39
N VAL A 22 16.86 -31.43 38.64
CA VAL A 22 18.10 -31.72 39.38
C VAL A 22 18.48 -33.17 39.10
N SER A 23 19.47 -33.40 38.26
CA SER A 23 20.06 -34.72 38.05
C SER A 23 20.96 -35.09 39.23
N SER A 24 20.51 -36.04 40.05
CA SER A 24 21.32 -36.70 41.08
C SER A 24 21.87 -38.02 40.52
N SER A 25 23.15 -38.05 40.18
CA SER A 25 23.89 -39.27 39.85
C SER A 25 24.36 -39.97 41.13
N SER A 26 23.81 -41.16 41.42
CA SER A 26 24.30 -42.04 42.49
C SER A 26 25.44 -42.92 41.98
N SER A 27 26.65 -42.68 42.45
CA SER A 27 27.76 -43.62 42.37
C SER A 27 28.10 -44.07 43.78
N SER A 28 27.90 -45.35 44.03
CA SER A 28 28.31 -46.06 45.23
C SER A 28 29.81 -46.35 45.14
N ASP A 29 30.63 -45.67 45.94
CA ASP A 29 31.77 -46.36 46.50
C ASP A 29 32.13 -45.85 47.89
N SER A 30 32.51 -46.81 48.71
CA SER A 30 32.61 -46.72 50.15
C SER A 30 34.02 -46.36 50.58
N THR A 31 34.10 -45.65 51.70
CA THR A 31 35.23 -45.63 52.63
C THR A 31 36.32 -44.57 52.35
N ASN A 32 36.13 -43.34 52.84
CA ASN A 32 37.03 -42.82 53.89
C ASN A 32 36.53 -41.53 54.55
N ARG A 33 36.92 -41.42 55.82
CA ARG A 33 36.46 -40.45 56.81
C ARG A 33 37.12 -39.08 56.65
N ASN A 34 36.34 -38.07 57.05
CA ASN A 34 36.72 -36.87 57.82
C ASN A 34 37.35 -35.65 57.12
N LEU A 35 36.84 -34.50 57.61
CA LEU A 35 37.24 -33.10 57.40
C LEU A 35 36.93 -32.49 56.03
N PHE A 36 35.85 -31.71 55.96
CA PHE A 36 35.79 -30.33 55.44
C PHE A 36 34.29 -29.93 55.35
N ALA A 37 33.64 -29.85 56.50
CA ALA A 37 32.39 -29.12 56.63
C ALA A 37 32.73 -27.67 56.98
N LEU A 38 31.97 -26.73 56.42
CA LEU A 38 32.01 -25.27 56.66
C LEU A 38 32.98 -24.47 55.79
N SER A 39 32.70 -24.29 54.49
CA SER A 39 33.15 -23.06 53.77
C SER A 39 32.50 -22.83 52.38
N SER A 40 31.26 -23.27 52.11
CA SER A 40 30.65 -23.05 50.77
C SER A 40 29.38 -22.19 50.76
N SER A 41 28.91 -21.73 51.92
CA SER A 41 27.64 -20.98 52.03
C SER A 41 27.77 -19.47 51.85
N LEU A 42 28.99 -18.93 51.71
CA LEU A 42 29.23 -17.48 51.72
C LEU A 42 29.55 -16.87 50.34
N VAL A 43 29.72 -17.67 49.29
CA VAL A 43 30.02 -17.16 47.93
C VAL A 43 28.78 -17.05 47.03
N LEU A 44 27.65 -17.64 47.42
CA LEU A 44 26.39 -17.62 46.64
C LEU A 44 25.47 -16.42 46.96
N LEU A 45 25.65 -15.76 48.10
CA LEU A 45 24.83 -14.61 48.50
C LEU A 45 24.91 -13.40 47.54
N PRO A 46 26.08 -12.99 47.02
CA PRO A 46 26.13 -11.84 46.10
C PRO A 46 25.48 -12.16 44.74
N LEU A 47 25.50 -13.42 44.29
CA LEU A 47 24.91 -13.83 43.01
C LEU A 47 23.37 -13.81 43.06
N VAL A 48 22.78 -14.19 44.20
CA VAL A 48 21.31 -14.14 44.39
C VAL A 48 20.81 -12.69 44.45
N HIS A 49 21.59 -11.78 45.03
CA HIS A 49 21.24 -10.36 45.10
C HIS A 49 21.32 -9.66 43.73
N THR A 50 22.32 -9.97 42.91
CA THR A 50 22.42 -9.39 41.56
C THR A 50 21.35 -9.92 40.62
N MET A 51 20.99 -11.20 40.74
CA MET A 51 19.85 -11.75 39.99
C MET A 51 18.54 -11.07 40.41
N ALA A 52 18.27 -10.92 41.70
CA ALA A 52 17.04 -10.25 42.17
C ALA A 52 16.91 -8.81 41.64
N ALA A 53 18.01 -8.04 41.61
CA ALA A 53 18.01 -6.70 41.05
C ALA A 53 17.75 -6.68 39.52
N ALA A 54 18.34 -7.62 38.78
CA ALA A 54 18.12 -7.72 37.33
C ALA A 54 16.68 -8.10 36.98
N TRP A 55 16.08 -9.03 37.73
CA TRP A 55 14.67 -9.41 37.57
C TRP A 55 13.73 -8.24 37.90
N SER A 56 14.05 -7.44 38.91
CA SER A 56 13.27 -6.23 39.25
C SER A 56 13.31 -5.19 38.12
N ALA A 57 14.49 -4.93 37.54
CA ALA A 57 14.64 -4.00 36.42
C ALA A 57 13.88 -4.45 35.16
N LEU A 58 13.91 -5.75 34.84
CA LEU A 58 13.17 -6.31 33.71
C LEU A 58 11.65 -6.12 33.87
N MET A 59 11.13 -6.41 35.06
CA MET A 59 9.69 -6.27 35.36
C MET A 59 9.23 -4.82 35.26
N LEU A 60 10.06 -3.87 35.72
CA LEU A 60 9.78 -2.44 35.54
C LEU A 60 9.73 -2.07 34.05
N MET A 61 10.67 -2.54 33.24
CA MET A 61 10.70 -2.23 31.82
C MET A 61 9.46 -2.76 31.08
N VAL A 62 9.03 -3.99 31.38
CA VAL A 62 7.81 -4.58 30.81
C VAL A 62 6.57 -3.79 31.21
N MET A 63 6.46 -3.39 32.48
CA MET A 63 5.35 -2.53 32.95
C MET A 63 5.31 -1.19 32.22
N PHE A 64 6.45 -0.53 32.01
CA PHE A 64 6.50 0.72 31.23
C PHE A 64 6.08 0.51 29.78
N LEU A 65 6.47 -0.59 29.14
CA LEU A 65 6.03 -0.93 27.79
C LEU A 65 4.52 -1.21 27.71
N CYS A 66 3.94 -1.90 28.70
CA CYS A 66 2.50 -2.13 28.77
C CYS A 66 1.72 -0.81 28.95
N VAL A 67 2.15 0.07 29.85
CA VAL A 67 1.50 1.37 30.08
C VAL A 67 1.66 2.29 28.85
N ALA A 68 2.83 2.28 28.20
CA ALA A 68 3.04 3.02 26.96
C ALA A 68 2.15 2.51 25.82
N TRP A 69 1.96 1.18 25.72
CA TRP A 69 1.09 0.56 24.73
C TRP A 69 -0.37 0.95 24.93
N ASP A 70 -0.88 0.88 26.18
CA ASP A 70 -2.25 1.30 26.51
C ASP A 70 -2.48 2.78 26.19
N HIS A 71 -1.46 3.63 26.36
CA HIS A 71 -1.56 5.05 26.04
C HIS A 71 -1.60 5.33 24.53
N VAL A 72 -0.95 4.50 23.71
CA VAL A 72 -1.03 4.54 22.24
C VAL A 72 -2.38 4.04 21.75
N GLU A 73 -2.90 2.95 22.32
CA GLU A 73 -4.22 2.40 22.00
C GLU A 73 -5.35 3.39 22.37
N ALA A 74 -5.24 4.05 23.53
CA ALA A 74 -6.19 5.08 23.96
C ALA A 74 -6.22 6.31 23.04
N ARG A 75 -5.08 6.68 22.43
CA ARG A 75 -5.04 7.76 21.41
C ARG A 75 -5.66 7.34 20.08
N ARG A 76 -5.62 6.06 19.71
CA ARG A 76 -6.35 5.55 18.53
C ARG A 76 -7.86 5.55 18.77
N ALA A 77 -8.31 5.28 19.99
CA ALA A 77 -9.73 5.30 20.35
C ALA A 77 -10.32 6.72 20.51
N GLN A 78 -9.47 7.74 20.71
CA GLN A 78 -9.87 9.14 20.82
C GLN A 78 -9.60 9.97 19.56
N GLN A 79 -9.13 9.37 18.46
CA GLN A 79 -9.31 10.04 17.18
C GLN A 79 -10.83 10.17 16.99
N PRO A 80 -11.37 11.41 16.96
CA PRO A 80 -12.78 11.57 16.65
C PRO A 80 -12.98 10.85 15.32
N VAL A 81 -13.87 9.86 15.32
CA VAL A 81 -14.51 9.41 14.09
C VAL A 81 -15.11 10.67 13.54
N GLN A 82 -14.37 11.34 12.66
CA GLN A 82 -14.86 12.35 11.77
C GLN A 82 -15.89 11.57 10.98
N VAL A 83 -17.13 11.57 11.49
CA VAL A 83 -18.32 11.36 10.69
C VAL A 83 -18.26 12.52 9.71
N ARG A 84 -17.46 12.30 8.67
CA ARG A 84 -17.30 13.13 7.51
C ARG A 84 -18.68 13.04 6.88
N ARG A 85 -19.58 13.91 7.34
CA ARG A 85 -20.77 14.28 6.59
C ARG A 85 -20.25 14.45 5.17
N MET A 86 -20.73 13.61 4.26
CA MET A 86 -20.67 13.83 2.83
C MET A 86 -21.44 15.12 2.54
N GLN A 87 -20.92 16.26 3.00
CA GLN A 87 -21.20 17.52 2.36
C GLN A 87 -20.57 17.34 0.98
N SER A 88 -21.42 17.38 -0.05
CA SER A 88 -21.04 17.44 -1.45
C SER A 88 -19.96 18.51 -1.56
N ARG A 89 -18.72 18.03 -1.57
CA ARG A 89 -17.54 18.88 -1.66
C ARG A 89 -17.69 19.51 -3.04
N PRO A 90 -17.71 20.85 -3.16
CA PRO A 90 -17.81 21.47 -4.47
C PRO A 90 -16.72 20.84 -5.34
N ILE A 91 -17.15 20.28 -6.47
CA ILE A 91 -16.35 19.60 -7.48
C ILE A 91 -15.42 20.68 -8.05
N VAL A 92 -14.39 21.02 -7.29
CA VAL A 92 -13.22 21.73 -7.81
C VAL A 92 -12.30 20.63 -8.29
N THR A 93 -12.76 19.92 -9.32
CA THR A 93 -11.90 19.11 -10.16
C THR A 93 -10.85 20.06 -10.74
N SER A 94 -9.59 19.65 -10.79
CA SER A 94 -8.56 20.39 -11.51
C SER A 94 -8.80 20.38 -13.04
N LEU A 95 -9.97 19.92 -13.49
CA LEU A 95 -10.39 19.88 -14.88
C LEU A 95 -11.20 21.13 -15.20
N SER A 96 -10.85 21.77 -16.30
CA SER A 96 -11.72 22.75 -16.94
C SER A 96 -13.01 22.09 -17.43
N MET A 97 -14.04 22.91 -17.69
CA MET A 97 -15.33 22.45 -18.19
C MET A 97 -15.19 21.68 -19.51
N SER A 98 -14.35 22.15 -20.43
CA SER A 98 -14.09 21.47 -21.71
C SER A 98 -13.33 20.14 -21.54
N GLU A 99 -12.38 20.06 -20.61
CA GLU A 99 -11.69 18.79 -20.31
C GLU A 99 -12.66 17.76 -19.71
N GLN A 100 -13.59 18.20 -18.85
CA GLN A 100 -14.63 17.35 -18.28
C GLN A 100 -15.63 16.88 -19.34
N GLU A 101 -16.14 17.77 -20.19
CA GLU A 101 -17.05 17.43 -21.29
C GLU A 101 -16.38 16.47 -22.28
N GLY A 102 -15.11 16.70 -22.62
CA GLY A 102 -14.32 15.80 -23.45
C GLY A 102 -14.20 14.41 -22.84
N LEU A 103 -13.91 14.32 -21.53
CA LEU A 103 -13.82 13.04 -20.83
C LEU A 103 -15.16 12.30 -20.81
N LEU A 104 -16.26 12.99 -20.49
CA LEU A 104 -17.61 12.42 -20.49
C LEU A 104 -17.99 11.90 -21.89
N GLY A 105 -17.67 12.67 -22.93
CA GLY A 105 -17.91 12.29 -24.33
C GLY A 105 -17.14 11.04 -24.74
N LEU A 106 -15.85 10.93 -24.38
CA LEU A 106 -15.03 9.75 -24.68
C LEU A 106 -15.54 8.48 -24.00
N LEU A 107 -16.07 8.60 -22.78
CA LEU A 107 -16.54 7.48 -21.98
C LEU A 107 -18.03 7.15 -22.19
N ASN A 108 -18.75 7.96 -22.96
CA ASN A 108 -20.22 7.93 -23.05
C ASN A 108 -20.90 7.99 -21.65
N ALA A 109 -20.30 8.75 -20.74
CA ALA A 109 -20.79 8.92 -19.36
C ALA A 109 -21.59 10.22 -19.22
N THR A 110 -22.53 10.25 -18.27
CA THR A 110 -23.31 11.46 -17.97
C THR A 110 -22.72 12.28 -16.83
N GLU A 111 -22.04 11.62 -15.89
CA GLU A 111 -21.47 12.23 -14.70
C GLU A 111 -20.25 11.42 -14.26
N LEU A 112 -19.32 12.08 -13.55
CA LEU A 112 -18.16 11.47 -12.92
C LEU A 112 -18.01 12.05 -11.51
N ASP A 113 -17.83 11.19 -10.53
CA ASP A 113 -17.61 11.54 -9.14
C ASP A 113 -16.12 11.39 -8.78
N THR A 114 -15.52 12.44 -8.21
CA THR A 114 -14.10 12.41 -7.84
C THR A 114 -13.92 11.71 -6.50
N ARG A 115 -13.16 10.60 -6.51
CA ARG A 115 -12.92 9.78 -5.32
C ARG A 115 -11.56 9.99 -4.69
N TYR A 116 -10.55 10.30 -5.49
CA TYR A 116 -9.19 10.48 -5.02
C TYR A 116 -8.51 11.60 -5.80
N ARG A 117 -7.72 12.40 -5.08
CA ARG A 117 -6.80 13.36 -5.68
C ARG A 117 -5.50 13.41 -4.89
N THR A 118 -4.38 13.21 -5.56
CA THR A 118 -3.06 13.24 -4.91
C THR A 118 -2.77 14.50 -4.11
N SER A 119 -3.25 15.67 -4.58
CA SER A 119 -3.05 16.95 -3.91
C SER A 119 -3.83 17.13 -2.60
N VAL A 120 -4.75 16.22 -2.28
CA VAL A 120 -5.62 16.29 -1.10
C VAL A 120 -5.54 15.04 -0.25
N ASP A 121 -5.51 13.89 -0.88
CA ASP A 121 -5.68 12.59 -0.23
C ASP A 121 -4.33 11.87 -0.01
N GLY A 122 -3.22 12.45 -0.49
CA GLY A 122 -1.87 11.91 -0.34
C GLY A 122 -1.33 11.28 -1.62
N THR A 123 -0.03 11.08 -1.69
CA THR A 123 0.68 10.64 -2.91
C THR A 123 1.21 9.22 -2.80
N SER A 124 0.92 8.50 -1.71
CA SER A 124 1.39 7.12 -1.56
C SER A 124 0.51 6.15 -2.34
N TYR A 125 1.06 4.99 -2.67
CA TYR A 125 0.28 3.89 -3.24
C TYR A 125 -0.87 3.45 -2.31
N TRP A 126 -0.69 3.55 -0.98
CA TRP A 126 -1.77 3.25 -0.02
C TRP A 126 -2.92 4.21 -0.08
N ASP A 127 -2.63 5.49 -0.28
CA ASP A 127 -3.66 6.50 -0.40
C ASP A 127 -4.54 6.18 -1.61
N LEU A 128 -3.93 5.92 -2.78
CA LEU A 128 -4.68 5.51 -3.99
C LEU A 128 -5.57 4.30 -3.72
N LEU A 129 -5.01 3.22 -3.17
CA LEU A 129 -5.77 1.98 -2.93
C LEU A 129 -6.90 2.17 -1.93
N GLY A 130 -6.72 2.98 -0.89
CA GLY A 130 -7.75 3.26 0.10
C GLY A 130 -9.02 3.89 -0.50
N TYR A 131 -8.89 4.56 -1.65
CA TYR A 131 -10.02 5.20 -2.34
C TYR A 131 -10.48 4.48 -3.60
N ALA A 132 -9.60 3.76 -4.30
CA ALA A 132 -9.89 3.17 -5.62
C ALA A 132 -10.09 1.65 -5.60
N SER A 133 -9.62 0.94 -4.57
CA SER A 133 -9.70 -0.52 -4.54
C SER A 133 -11.12 -1.03 -4.31
N GLY A 134 -11.51 -2.08 -5.03
CA GLY A 134 -12.83 -2.71 -4.92
C GLY A 134 -13.99 -1.85 -5.43
N LEU A 135 -13.70 -0.74 -6.10
CA LEU A 135 -14.68 0.00 -6.88
C LEU A 135 -14.91 -0.71 -8.23
N GLY A 136 -16.04 -0.40 -8.87
CA GLY A 136 -16.33 -0.81 -10.23
C GLY A 136 -15.47 -0.05 -11.25
N PRO A 137 -16.01 0.34 -12.41
CA PRO A 137 -15.26 1.10 -13.40
C PRO A 137 -14.59 2.32 -12.78
N VAL A 138 -13.30 2.52 -13.08
CA VAL A 138 -12.54 3.69 -12.62
C VAL A 138 -11.86 4.37 -13.78
N VAL A 139 -11.73 5.68 -13.68
CA VAL A 139 -10.98 6.52 -14.61
C VAL A 139 -9.85 7.19 -13.86
N LEU A 140 -8.63 6.92 -14.32
CA LEU A 140 -7.42 7.56 -13.84
C LEU A 140 -7.11 8.74 -14.75
N VAL A 141 -7.13 9.96 -14.20
CA VAL A 141 -6.76 11.17 -14.94
C VAL A 141 -5.43 11.69 -14.42
N ILE A 142 -4.47 11.83 -15.32
CA ILE A 142 -3.07 12.14 -15.05
C ILE A 142 -2.77 13.50 -15.68
N ARG A 143 -2.29 14.45 -14.86
CA ARG A 143 -1.87 15.79 -15.30
C ARG A 143 -0.36 15.95 -15.16
N LYS A 144 0.27 16.44 -16.23
CA LYS A 144 1.67 16.84 -16.27
C LYS A 144 1.77 18.09 -17.13
N ASP A 145 2.05 19.25 -16.53
CA ASP A 145 2.09 20.53 -17.25
C ASP A 145 0.79 20.75 -18.07
N GLN A 146 0.90 21.03 -19.36
CA GLN A 146 -0.23 21.15 -20.29
C GLN A 146 -0.89 19.82 -20.69
N TYR A 147 -0.31 18.68 -20.32
CA TYR A 147 -0.80 17.37 -20.72
C TYR A 147 -1.82 16.85 -19.72
N LEU A 148 -2.93 16.37 -20.26
CA LEU A 148 -3.96 15.70 -19.50
C LEU A 148 -4.35 14.42 -20.24
N PHE A 149 -4.10 13.28 -19.63
CA PHE A 149 -4.28 11.96 -20.24
C PHE A 149 -4.61 10.94 -19.16
N GLY A 150 -4.85 9.69 -19.53
CA GLY A 150 -5.23 8.71 -18.54
C GLY A 150 -5.70 7.38 -19.10
N ALA A 151 -6.34 6.61 -18.22
CA ALA A 151 -6.92 5.33 -18.55
C ALA A 151 -8.27 5.11 -17.86
N TYR A 152 -9.22 4.53 -18.59
CA TYR A 152 -10.42 3.91 -18.04
C TYR A 152 -10.17 2.41 -17.87
N ILE A 153 -10.67 1.85 -16.77
CA ILE A 153 -10.54 0.44 -16.41
C ILE A 153 -11.94 -0.06 -16.01
N SER A 154 -12.51 -0.97 -16.81
CA SER A 154 -13.88 -1.46 -16.57
C SER A 154 -14.05 -2.19 -15.24
N GLU A 155 -13.05 -2.97 -14.84
CA GLU A 155 -13.11 -3.85 -13.67
C GLU A 155 -12.59 -3.20 -12.38
N GLY A 156 -12.26 -1.91 -12.43
CA GLY A 156 -11.68 -1.19 -11.29
C GLY A 156 -10.25 -1.61 -10.97
N ILE A 157 -9.77 -1.24 -9.77
CA ILE A 157 -8.47 -1.69 -9.24
C ILE A 157 -8.71 -2.87 -8.28
N GLN A 158 -8.17 -4.04 -8.63
CA GLN A 158 -8.31 -5.27 -7.84
C GLN A 158 -6.99 -5.65 -7.17
N MET A 159 -7.00 -5.70 -5.84
CA MET A 159 -5.83 -6.03 -5.03
C MET A 159 -5.54 -7.53 -5.02
N PRO A 160 -4.27 -7.97 -4.98
CA PRO A 160 -3.94 -9.36 -4.68
C PRO A 160 -4.25 -9.72 -3.22
N ASP A 161 -4.33 -11.03 -2.96
CA ASP A 161 -4.58 -11.58 -1.63
C ASP A 161 -3.41 -11.34 -0.66
N GLY A 162 -2.17 -11.51 -1.13
CA GLY A 162 -0.96 -11.36 -0.33
C GLY A 162 -0.30 -9.98 -0.45
N PRO A 163 0.41 -9.51 0.60
CA PRO A 163 1.09 -8.23 0.55
C PRO A 163 2.27 -8.22 -0.42
N THR A 164 2.95 -9.34 -0.68
CA THR A 164 4.07 -9.40 -1.62
C THR A 164 3.66 -9.84 -3.02
N ASP A 165 2.40 -10.22 -3.21
CA ASP A 165 1.90 -10.81 -4.44
C ASP A 165 1.59 -9.73 -5.48
N SER A 166 1.27 -10.17 -6.70
CA SER A 166 0.73 -9.32 -7.76
C SER A 166 -0.54 -9.96 -8.32
N HIS A 167 -1.54 -9.16 -8.65
CA HIS A 167 -2.77 -9.65 -9.30
C HIS A 167 -2.85 -9.11 -10.72
N ARG A 168 -2.77 -10.00 -11.71
CA ARG A 168 -3.02 -9.69 -13.12
C ARG A 168 -4.39 -10.20 -13.51
N TYR A 169 -5.18 -9.34 -14.16
CA TYR A 169 -6.52 -9.67 -14.65
C TYR A 169 -6.80 -8.96 -15.97
N ASP A 170 -7.69 -9.55 -16.76
CA ASP A 170 -8.19 -8.96 -17.99
C ASP A 170 -9.25 -7.90 -17.66
N SER A 171 -9.22 -6.78 -18.37
CA SER A 171 -10.19 -5.68 -18.21
C SER A 171 -10.23 -4.88 -19.48
N ASP A 172 -11.40 -4.38 -19.88
CA ASP A 172 -11.50 -3.42 -20.97
C ASP A 172 -10.78 -2.13 -20.52
N VAL A 173 -9.57 -1.94 -21.05
CA VAL A 173 -8.76 -0.76 -20.79
C VAL A 173 -8.89 0.18 -21.97
N LEU A 174 -9.12 1.45 -21.67
CA LEU A 174 -9.10 2.51 -22.66
C LEU A 174 -8.14 3.63 -22.27
N TRP A 175 -7.16 3.93 -23.11
CA TRP A 175 -6.36 5.14 -22.95
C TRP A 175 -7.01 6.35 -23.61
N PHE A 176 -6.74 7.51 -23.06
CA PHE A 176 -7.21 8.77 -23.62
C PHE A 176 -6.23 9.92 -23.38
N SER A 177 -6.34 10.95 -24.21
CA SER A 177 -5.71 12.25 -24.00
C SER A 177 -6.76 13.34 -24.13
N LEU A 178 -6.90 14.18 -23.11
CA LEU A 178 -7.82 15.31 -23.07
C LEU A 178 -7.16 16.63 -23.49
N ALA A 179 -5.85 16.75 -23.31
CA ALA A 179 -5.11 17.97 -23.67
C ALA A 179 -3.63 17.69 -23.99
N GLY A 180 -3.07 18.48 -24.91
CA GLY A 180 -1.64 18.65 -25.11
C GLY A 180 -0.95 17.66 -26.07
N HIS A 181 -1.45 16.43 -26.20
CA HIS A 181 -0.95 15.46 -27.19
C HIS A 181 -1.65 15.58 -28.55
N PHE A 182 -2.93 15.93 -28.52
CA PHE A 182 -3.83 16.09 -29.66
C PHE A 182 -4.59 17.42 -29.51
N ASP A 183 -5.13 17.93 -30.62
CA ASP A 183 -5.92 19.16 -30.63
C ASP A 183 -7.31 18.97 -30.01
N GLU A 184 -7.83 17.75 -30.05
CA GLU A 184 -9.13 17.37 -29.50
C GLU A 184 -9.00 16.20 -28.50
N PRO A 185 -9.94 16.04 -27.55
CA PRO A 185 -10.03 14.85 -26.71
C PRO A 185 -10.03 13.58 -27.56
N THR A 186 -9.03 12.73 -27.36
CA THR A 186 -8.73 11.62 -28.27
C THR A 186 -8.71 10.30 -27.51
N LYS A 187 -9.40 9.31 -28.08
CA LYS A 187 -9.39 7.90 -27.69
C LYS A 187 -8.14 7.22 -28.27
N ILE A 188 -7.42 6.45 -27.46
CA ILE A 188 -6.26 5.67 -27.92
C ILE A 188 -6.59 4.20 -27.68
N GLU A 189 -6.74 3.45 -28.77
CA GLU A 189 -7.13 2.04 -28.72
C GLU A 189 -5.94 1.15 -28.36
N ILE A 190 -6.17 0.21 -27.46
CA ILE A 190 -5.18 -0.74 -26.99
C ILE A 190 -5.53 -2.11 -27.58
N PRO A 191 -4.56 -2.83 -28.18
CA PRO A 191 -4.78 -4.20 -28.65
C PRO A 191 -5.34 -5.08 -27.55
N GLN A 192 -6.25 -5.99 -27.91
CA GLN A 192 -6.96 -6.81 -26.94
C GLN A 192 -6.02 -7.64 -26.05
N GLU A 193 -4.90 -8.11 -26.59
CA GLU A 193 -3.84 -8.84 -25.88
C GLU A 193 -3.15 -8.01 -24.78
N ASN A 194 -3.24 -6.69 -24.88
CA ASN A 194 -2.67 -5.74 -23.92
C ASN A 194 -3.73 -5.18 -22.96
N GLN A 195 -5.01 -5.50 -23.14
CA GLN A 195 -6.12 -5.05 -22.28
C GLN A 195 -6.17 -5.85 -20.97
N GLY A 196 -5.19 -5.57 -20.12
CA GLY A 196 -5.12 -6.10 -18.77
C GLY A 196 -4.56 -5.08 -17.79
N VAL A 197 -4.77 -5.38 -16.51
CA VAL A 197 -4.25 -4.60 -15.39
C VAL A 197 -3.47 -5.53 -14.47
N THR A 198 -2.29 -5.09 -14.04
CA THR A 198 -1.51 -5.78 -13.00
C THR A 198 -1.33 -4.85 -11.81
N VAL A 199 -1.75 -5.30 -10.63
CA VAL A 199 -1.75 -4.53 -9.38
C VAL A 199 -0.83 -5.20 -8.37
N ALA A 200 0.09 -4.44 -7.78
CA ALA A 200 1.00 -4.92 -6.77
C ALA A 200 0.31 -5.05 -5.41
N GLY A 201 0.70 -6.06 -4.64
CA GLY A 201 0.45 -6.12 -3.21
C GLY A 201 1.19 -5.01 -2.48
N ARG A 202 0.98 -4.94 -1.16
CA ARG A 202 1.49 -3.81 -0.40
C ARG A 202 3.02 -3.67 -0.33
N GLU A 203 3.71 -4.78 -0.48
CA GLU A 203 5.16 -4.92 -0.33
C GLU A 203 5.76 -5.54 -1.60
N GLY A 204 4.94 -5.69 -2.65
CA GLY A 204 5.32 -6.29 -3.92
C GLY A 204 5.47 -5.26 -5.04
N ASN A 205 5.55 -5.76 -6.26
CA ASN A 205 5.66 -5.01 -7.49
C ASN A 205 4.77 -5.66 -8.56
N ALA A 206 4.10 -4.83 -9.37
CA ALA A 206 3.21 -5.30 -10.43
C ALA A 206 4.02 -5.78 -11.64
N ASP A 207 4.95 -4.94 -12.10
CA ASP A 207 5.79 -5.20 -13.26
C ASP A 207 7.02 -4.29 -13.22
N GLU A 208 8.20 -4.87 -13.47
CA GLU A 208 9.52 -4.22 -13.62
C GLU A 208 9.94 -3.09 -12.65
N SER A 209 9.17 -2.79 -11.59
CA SER A 209 9.28 -1.68 -10.59
C SER A 209 8.09 -0.71 -10.57
N ALA A 210 6.89 -1.11 -10.95
CA ALA A 210 5.65 -0.34 -10.76
C ALA A 210 4.76 -0.88 -9.63
N ASN A 211 3.88 -0.02 -9.11
CA ASN A 211 2.77 -0.43 -8.25
C ASN A 211 1.56 -0.90 -9.06
N VAL A 212 1.29 -0.26 -10.21
CA VAL A 212 0.17 -0.62 -11.10
C VAL A 212 0.65 -0.53 -12.54
N LEU A 213 0.35 -1.55 -13.35
CA LEU A 213 0.53 -1.56 -14.80
C LEU A 213 -0.84 -1.67 -15.47
N ILE A 214 -1.13 -0.78 -16.41
CA ILE A 214 -2.42 -0.68 -17.11
C ILE A 214 -2.16 -0.73 -18.61
N GLY A 215 -2.84 -1.63 -19.32
CA GLY A 215 -2.77 -1.68 -20.78
C GLY A 215 -1.39 -2.12 -21.31
N GLY A 216 -0.57 -2.77 -20.48
CA GLY A 216 0.81 -3.17 -20.82
C GLY A 216 1.82 -2.02 -21.00
N ALA A 217 1.39 -0.75 -20.87
CA ALA A 217 2.29 0.36 -21.18
C ALA A 217 2.03 1.66 -20.39
N LEU A 218 1.15 1.65 -19.40
CA LEU A 218 0.98 2.74 -18.43
C LEU A 218 1.33 2.22 -17.03
N TRP A 219 2.46 2.66 -16.48
CA TRP A 219 2.95 2.30 -15.15
C TRP A 219 2.74 3.45 -14.16
N LEU A 220 2.17 3.14 -13.00
CA LEU A 220 2.03 4.06 -11.86
C LEU A 220 2.94 3.63 -10.71
N GLY A 221 3.52 4.61 -10.02
CA GLY A 221 4.51 4.36 -8.96
C GLY A 221 5.77 3.68 -9.51
N TRP A 222 6.22 4.05 -10.70
CA TRP A 222 7.43 3.51 -11.32
C TRP A 222 8.70 4.01 -10.61
N GLY A 223 9.49 3.13 -10.00
CA GLY A 223 10.70 3.52 -9.25
C GLY A 223 12.04 3.34 -9.99
N ASN A 224 11.99 2.97 -11.28
CA ASN A 224 13.12 2.51 -12.10
C ASN A 224 13.77 1.21 -11.58
N TYR A 225 13.88 0.23 -12.46
CA TYR A 225 14.61 -1.02 -12.18
C TYR A 225 16.09 -0.76 -11.84
N PRO A 226 16.69 -1.46 -10.86
CA PRO A 226 16.14 -2.53 -10.02
C PRO A 226 15.63 -2.04 -8.65
N ARG A 227 15.30 -0.75 -8.49
CA ARG A 227 15.00 -0.17 -7.17
C ARG A 227 13.64 -0.58 -6.60
N GLY A 228 12.78 -1.20 -7.42
CA GLY A 228 11.40 -1.50 -7.04
C GLY A 228 10.50 -0.28 -7.19
N PRO A 229 9.21 -0.40 -6.81
CA PRO A 229 8.24 0.69 -6.97
C PRO A 229 8.60 1.96 -6.21
N SER A 230 8.23 3.08 -6.81
CA SER A 230 8.31 4.40 -6.18
C SER A 230 7.33 4.49 -5.01
N SER A 231 7.76 5.12 -3.92
CA SER A 231 6.85 5.47 -2.82
C SER A 231 5.83 6.55 -3.20
N ASP A 232 6.09 7.30 -4.28
CA ASP A 232 5.19 8.31 -4.84
C ASP A 232 4.48 7.74 -6.09
N ILE A 233 3.16 7.60 -6.00
CA ILE A 233 2.31 7.06 -7.08
C ILE A 233 2.29 7.95 -8.32
N ARG A 234 2.69 9.22 -8.17
CA ARG A 234 2.84 10.18 -9.28
C ARG A 234 4.08 9.93 -10.13
N SER A 235 4.94 8.98 -9.73
CA SER A 235 5.97 8.50 -10.65
C SER A 235 5.29 7.64 -11.72
N CYS A 236 4.93 8.27 -12.83
CA CYS A 236 4.22 7.63 -13.93
C CYS A 236 5.16 7.43 -15.10
N PHE A 237 4.94 6.36 -15.86
CA PHE A 237 5.58 6.17 -17.16
C PHE A 237 4.51 5.68 -18.12
N GLN A 238 4.47 6.24 -19.33
CA GLN A 238 3.61 5.72 -20.39
C GLN A 238 4.36 5.72 -21.70
N VAL A 239 4.41 4.57 -22.35
CA VAL A 239 4.95 4.38 -23.68
C VAL A 239 3.87 3.79 -24.57
N SER A 240 3.85 4.16 -25.84
CA SER A 240 3.00 3.53 -26.84
C SER A 240 3.80 3.28 -28.10
N ASP A 241 3.51 2.17 -28.77
CA ASP A 241 4.10 1.92 -30.08
C ASP A 241 3.52 2.91 -31.10
N SER A 242 4.36 3.32 -32.03
CA SER A 242 4.03 4.27 -33.09
C SER A 242 2.77 3.90 -33.87
N GLU A 243 2.52 2.60 -34.03
CA GLU A 243 1.40 2.01 -34.76
C GLU A 243 0.06 2.13 -34.03
N TYR A 244 0.07 2.30 -32.70
CA TYR A 244 -1.14 2.47 -31.89
C TYR A 244 -1.50 3.92 -31.62
N VAL A 245 -0.65 4.87 -32.05
CA VAL A 245 -0.89 6.29 -31.84
C VAL A 245 -1.80 6.83 -32.95
N PRO A 246 -2.99 7.38 -32.61
CA PRO A 246 -3.90 7.96 -33.59
C PRO A 246 -3.27 9.07 -34.44
N GLU A 247 -3.88 9.34 -35.59
CA GLU A 247 -3.57 10.51 -36.40
C GLU A 247 -3.78 11.81 -35.59
N GLY A 248 -3.01 12.85 -35.89
CA GLY A 248 -3.07 14.13 -35.18
C GLY A 248 -2.18 14.23 -33.95
N TYR A 249 -1.36 13.22 -33.64
CA TYR A 249 -0.36 13.33 -32.59
C TYR A 249 0.71 14.38 -32.92
N THR A 250 0.89 15.36 -32.04
CA THR A 250 1.68 16.58 -32.34
C THR A 250 3.10 16.59 -31.75
N ARG A 251 3.53 15.57 -31.02
CA ARG A 251 4.83 15.59 -30.30
C ARG A 251 5.91 14.77 -30.98
N VAL A 252 7.11 14.90 -30.42
CA VAL A 252 8.32 14.21 -30.85
C VAL A 252 8.16 12.72 -30.64
N ARG A 253 8.38 11.95 -31.72
CA ARG A 253 8.52 10.50 -31.68
C ARG A 253 9.99 10.17 -31.47
N GLU A 254 10.28 9.11 -30.73
CA GLU A 254 11.66 8.62 -30.63
C GLU A 254 12.12 8.11 -32.00
N GLU A 255 13.25 8.64 -32.50
CA GLU A 255 13.68 8.39 -33.88
C GLU A 255 14.01 6.91 -34.16
N LEU A 256 14.50 6.17 -33.16
CA LEU A 256 14.98 4.80 -33.34
C LEU A 256 13.87 3.75 -33.23
N THR A 257 12.98 3.94 -32.27
CA THR A 257 11.92 2.98 -31.93
C THR A 257 10.58 3.37 -32.53
N GLY A 258 10.42 4.64 -32.92
CA GLY A 258 9.11 5.23 -33.23
C GLY A 258 8.23 5.43 -31.99
N SER A 259 8.68 4.97 -30.81
CA SER A 259 7.89 4.98 -29.59
C SER A 259 7.50 6.39 -29.20
N VAL A 260 6.33 6.47 -28.60
CA VAL A 260 5.71 7.72 -28.19
C VAL A 260 5.57 7.75 -26.69
N TYR A 261 6.12 8.80 -26.07
CA TYR A 261 6.05 9.01 -24.63
C TYR A 261 4.90 9.95 -24.32
N LEU A 262 3.92 9.44 -23.58
CA LEU A 262 2.77 10.22 -23.12
C LEU A 262 2.96 10.68 -21.66
N GLY A 263 3.89 10.06 -20.92
CA GLY A 263 4.06 10.28 -19.47
C GLY A 263 5.50 10.47 -19.00
N GLY A 264 5.64 10.89 -17.74
CA GLY A 264 6.87 10.98 -16.94
C GLY A 264 6.48 11.29 -15.48
N TYR A 265 7.33 11.92 -14.67
CA TYR A 265 6.89 12.41 -13.35
C TYR A 265 5.67 13.34 -13.52
N VAL A 266 4.57 13.04 -12.82
CA VAL A 266 3.30 13.77 -12.97
C VAL A 266 3.00 14.62 -11.74
N GLU A 267 2.16 15.63 -11.91
CA GLU A 267 1.83 16.56 -10.85
C GLU A 267 0.61 16.09 -10.06
N VAL A 268 -0.41 15.62 -10.80
CA VAL A 268 -1.72 15.28 -10.24
C VAL A 268 -2.24 13.98 -10.84
N LEU A 269 -2.73 13.09 -9.98
CA LEU A 269 -3.51 11.91 -10.34
C LEU A 269 -4.89 12.04 -9.69
N HIS A 270 -5.94 11.90 -10.49
CA HIS A 270 -7.31 11.77 -10.03
C HIS A 270 -7.82 10.36 -10.28
N VAL A 271 -8.64 9.86 -9.37
CA VAL A 271 -9.56 8.75 -9.65
C VAL A 271 -10.97 9.30 -9.66
N VAL A 272 -11.66 9.10 -10.77
CA VAL A 272 -13.08 9.41 -10.92
C VAL A 272 -13.87 8.15 -11.28
N GLN A 273 -15.13 8.09 -10.84
CA GLN A 273 -16.04 6.97 -11.01
C GLN A 273 -17.38 7.44 -11.57
#